data_AF-A0A953PH75-F1
#
_entry.id   AF-A0A953PH75-F1
#
_cell.length_a   1.000
_cell.length_b   1.000
_cell.length_c   1.000
_cell.angle_alpha   90.00
_cell.angle_beta   90.00
_cell.angle_gamma   90.00
#
_symmetry.space_group_name_H-M   'P 1'
#
loop_
_entity.id
_entity.type
_entity.pdbx_description
1 polymer ?
#
loop_
_entity_poly.entity_id
_entity_poly.type
_entity_poly.pdbx_seq_one_letter_code
_entity_poly.pdbx_strand_id
1 'polypeptide(L)'
;MPSVVAKLGIDLSSRKDGELFKWFLACLLFGKPIQGKPIQQEIAERAYTRLVSAGLRNPDAVLGAGWDKLVALLDEAHYVR
;
A
#
# COMPACT_ATOMS: atom_id res chain seq x y z
N MET A 1 4.42 13.03 7.34
CA MET A 1 3.95 11.64 7.22
C MET A 1 2.96 11.15 8.30
N PRO A 2 2.66 11.84 9.43
CA PRO A 2 1.60 11.37 10.35
C PRO A 2 0.18 11.35 9.76
N SER A 3 -0.13 12.29 8.84
CA SER A 3 -1.48 12.45 8.28
C SER A 3 -1.93 11.31 7.35
N VAL A 4 -1.00 10.65 6.66
CA VAL A 4 -1.31 9.55 5.74
C VAL A 4 -1.62 8.27 6.53
N VAL A 5 -0.86 7.99 7.58
CA VAL A 5 -1.04 6.80 8.44
C VAL A 5 -2.43 6.82 9.10
N ALA A 6 -2.85 7.99 9.59
CA ALA A 6 -4.18 8.18 10.16
C ALA A 6 -5.30 8.05 9.10
N LYS A 7 -5.10 8.58 7.88
CA LYS A 7 -6.06 8.42 6.77
C LYS A 7 -6.24 6.96 6.34
N LEU A 8 -5.16 6.18 6.35
CA LEU A 8 -5.18 4.77 5.96
C LEU A 8 -5.61 3.81 7.08
N GLY A 9 -5.93 4.34 8.28
CA GLY A 9 -6.37 3.55 9.42
C GLY A 9 -5.31 2.59 9.98
N ILE A 10 -4.03 2.95 9.86
CA ILE A 10 -2.91 2.11 10.31
C ILE A 10 -2.61 2.42 11.78
N ASP A 11 -2.65 1.40 12.64
CA ASP A 11 -2.36 1.54 14.07
C ASP A 11 -0.92 1.11 14.40
N LEU A 12 0.01 2.06 14.29
CA LEU A 12 1.41 1.86 14.66
C LEU A 12 1.62 1.66 16.17
N SER A 13 0.68 2.09 17.01
CA SER A 13 0.79 1.96 18.47
C SER A 13 0.58 0.52 18.92
N SER A 14 -0.19 -0.25 18.15
CA SER A 14 -0.44 -1.69 18.37
C SER A 14 0.84 -2.52 18.36
N ARG A 15 1.91 -2.09 17.66
CA ARG A 15 3.15 -2.85 17.40
C ARG A 15 2.93 -4.25 16.82
N LYS A 16 1.76 -4.50 16.22
CA LYS A 16 1.46 -5.76 15.55
C LYS A 16 2.18 -5.81 14.22
N ASP A 17 2.73 -6.96 13.89
CA ASP A 17 3.48 -7.16 12.63
C ASP A 17 2.66 -6.79 11.39
N GLY A 18 1.35 -7.07 11.41
CA GLY A 18 0.44 -6.69 10.32
C GLY A 18 0.25 -5.18 10.17
N GLU A 19 0.26 -4.40 11.26
CA GLU A 19 0.16 -2.93 11.19
C GLU A 19 1.48 -2.31 10.73
N LEU A 20 2.61 -2.87 11.17
CA LEU A 20 3.94 -2.48 10.69
C LEU A 20 4.11 -2.79 9.20
N PHE A 21 3.58 -3.93 8.73
CA PHE A 21 3.61 -4.29 7.32
C PHE A 21 2.73 -3.38 6.46
N LYS A 22 1.52 -3.06 6.93
CA LYS A 22 0.66 -2.05 6.30
C LYS A 22 1.37 -0.70 6.17
N TRP A 23 2.03 -0.26 7.24
CA TRP A 23 2.84 0.96 7.19
C TRP A 23 3.99 0.88 6.18
N PHE A 24 4.70 -0.25 6.14
CA PHE A 24 5.76 -0.48 5.16
C PHE A 24 5.21 -0.43 3.72
N LEU A 25 4.06 -1.04 3.46
CA LEU A 25 3.39 -1.02 2.16
C LEU A 25 2.99 0.41 1.76
N ALA A 26 2.47 1.20 2.71
CA ALA A 26 2.21 2.61 2.48
C ALA A 26 3.51 3.37 2.17
N CYS A 27 4.58 3.18 2.94
CA CYS A 27 5.88 3.81 2.65
C CYS A 27 6.41 3.44 1.26
N LEU A 28 6.21 2.21 0.78
CA LEU A 28 6.58 1.82 -0.59
C LEU A 28 5.76 2.58 -1.65
N LEU A 29 4.44 2.63 -1.47
CA LEU A 29 3.53 3.27 -2.43
C LEU A 29 3.67 4.80 -2.48
N PHE A 30 3.93 5.42 -1.33
CA PHE A 30 4.10 6.87 -1.20
C PHE A 30 5.57 7.33 -1.28
N GLY A 31 6.53 6.41 -1.29
CA GLY A 31 7.97 6.70 -1.24
C GLY A 31 8.63 6.97 -2.59
N LYS A 32 7.96 6.66 -3.71
CA LYS A 32 8.43 6.99 -5.06
C LYS A 32 7.76 8.29 -5.53
N PRO A 33 8.53 9.36 -5.80
CA PRO A 33 8.00 10.50 -6.53
C PRO A 33 7.79 10.06 -7.98
N ILE A 34 6.55 9.78 -8.35
CA ILE A 34 6.15 9.89 -9.75
C ILE A 34 5.98 11.42 -9.96
N GLN A 35 6.13 11.95 -11.16
CA GLN A 35 6.28 13.41 -11.39
C GLN A 35 5.20 14.27 -10.70
N GLY A 36 5.56 15.01 -9.64
CA GLY A 36 4.96 16.28 -9.16
C GLY A 36 3.44 16.53 -9.23
N LYS A 37 2.59 15.51 -9.35
CA LYS A 37 1.15 15.65 -9.64
C LYS A 37 0.30 15.25 -8.43
N PRO A 38 -0.69 16.07 -8.02
CA PRO A 38 -1.57 15.79 -6.87
C PRO A 38 -2.35 14.47 -6.98
N ILE A 39 -2.57 13.98 -8.20
CA ILE A 39 -3.23 12.70 -8.52
C ILE A 39 -2.53 11.48 -7.89
N GLN A 40 -1.25 11.57 -7.51
CA GLN A 40 -0.52 10.43 -6.95
C GLN A 40 -0.98 9.97 -5.57
N GLN A 41 -1.48 10.87 -4.73
CA GLN A 41 -1.94 10.45 -3.40
C GLN A 41 -3.18 9.58 -3.51
N GLU A 42 -4.11 9.92 -4.40
CA GLU A 42 -5.30 9.10 -4.67
C GLU A 42 -4.95 7.76 -5.31
N ILE A 43 -4.00 7.73 -6.27
CA ILE A 43 -3.55 6.47 -6.88
C ILE A 43 -2.87 5.57 -5.84
N ALA A 44 -1.98 6.13 -4.99
CA ALA A 44 -1.31 5.38 -3.94
C ALA A 44 -2.29 4.88 -2.86
N GLU A 45 -3.26 5.70 -2.48
CA GLU A 45 -4.33 5.32 -1.54
C GLU A 45 -5.23 4.22 -2.11
N ARG A 46 -5.58 4.33 -3.39
CA ARG A 46 -6.37 3.31 -4.10
C ARG A 46 -5.60 1.99 -4.22
N ALA A 47 -4.32 2.04 -4.58
CA ALA A 47 -3.44 0.88 -4.65
C ALA A 47 -3.31 0.21 -3.27
N TYR A 48 -3.03 0.99 -2.23
CA TYR A 48 -2.96 0.50 -0.87
C TYR A 48 -4.26 -0.20 -0.44
N THR A 49 -5.39 0.46 -0.66
CA THR A 49 -6.72 -0.07 -0.31
C THR A 49 -7.00 -1.38 -1.06
N ARG A 50 -6.61 -1.48 -2.34
CA ARG A 50 -6.75 -2.70 -3.14
C ARG A 50 -5.90 -3.84 -2.60
N LEU A 51 -4.63 -3.60 -2.29
CA LEU A 51 -3.74 -4.61 -1.71
C LEU A 51 -4.26 -5.10 -0.35
N VAL A 52 -4.65 -4.18 0.53
CA VAL A 52 -5.20 -4.53 1.84
C VAL A 52 -6.54 -5.26 1.72
N SER A 53 -7.40 -4.89 0.77
CA SER A 53 -8.68 -5.58 0.52
C SER A 53 -8.48 -6.97 -0.07
N ALA A 54 -7.44 -7.16 -0.89
CA ALA A 54 -7.03 -8.45 -1.43
C ALA A 54 -6.35 -9.38 -0.39
N GLY A 55 -6.22 -8.93 0.86
CA GLY A 55 -5.65 -9.72 1.96
C GLY A 55 -4.12 -9.65 2.08
N LEU A 56 -3.46 -8.79 1.30
CA LEU A 56 -2.00 -8.61 1.29
C LEU A 56 -1.52 -7.78 2.48
N ARG A 57 -1.75 -8.29 3.70
CA ARG A 57 -1.54 -7.59 4.97
C ARG A 57 -0.33 -8.10 5.76
N ASN A 58 0.35 -9.12 5.26
CA ASN A 58 1.57 -9.67 5.84
C ASN A 58 2.47 -10.23 4.73
N PRO A 59 3.76 -10.46 5.02
CA PRO A 59 4.71 -10.98 4.04
C PRO A 59 4.28 -12.32 3.45
N ASP A 60 3.77 -13.26 4.26
CA ASP A 60 3.35 -14.59 3.80
C ASP A 60 2.22 -14.53 2.78
N ALA A 61 1.25 -13.63 2.96
CA ALA A 61 0.15 -13.41 2.03
C ALA A 61 0.65 -12.81 0.71
N VAL A 62 1.67 -11.94 0.75
CA VAL A 62 2.30 -11.39 -0.46
C VAL A 62 3.10 -12.47 -1.20
N LEU A 63 3.89 -13.27 -0.47
CA LEU A 63 4.64 -14.38 -1.04
C LEU A 63 3.71 -15.43 -1.66
N GLY A 64 2.61 -15.78 -0.98
CA GLY A 64 1.61 -16.72 -1.46
C GLY A 64 0.76 -16.20 -2.63
N ALA A 65 0.55 -14.88 -2.71
CA ALA A 65 -0.10 -14.24 -3.86
C ALA A 65 0.77 -14.24 -5.11
N GLY A 66 2.10 -14.17 -4.93
CA GLY A 66 3.06 -14.11 -6.02
C GLY A 66 3.15 -12.73 -6.70
N TRP A 67 4.18 -12.58 -7.52
CA TRP A 67 4.49 -11.33 -8.21
C TRP A 67 3.39 -10.90 -9.19
N ASP A 68 2.85 -11.83 -9.97
CA ASP A 68 1.82 -11.53 -10.98
C ASP A 68 0.56 -10.90 -10.38
N LYS A 69 0.09 -11.42 -9.23
CA LYS A 69 -1.08 -10.88 -8.55
C LYS A 69 -0.80 -9.50 -7.95
N LEU A 70 0.42 -9.27 -7.45
CA LEU A 70 0.82 -7.96 -6.97
C LEU A 70 0.80 -6.93 -8.10
N VAL A 71 1.38 -7.27 -9.26
CA VAL A 71 1.39 -6.40 -10.44
C VAL A 71 -0.03 -6.13 -10.94
N ALA A 72 -0.89 -7.14 -11.04
CA ALA A 72 -2.28 -6.97 -11.46
C ALA A 72 -3.06 -5.99 -10.56
N LEU A 73 -2.90 -6.10 -9.23
CA LEU A 73 -3.57 -5.20 -8.29
C LEU A 73 -3.04 -3.75 -8.36
N LEU A 74 -1.76 -3.58 -8.64
CA LEU A 74 -1.16 -2.26 -8.86
C LEU A 74 -1.61 -1.66 -10.19
N ASP A 75 -1.72 -2.47 -11.24
CA ASP A 75 -2.19 -2.08 -12.57
C ASP A 75 -3.66 -1.63 -12.53
N GLU A 76 -4.52 -2.38 -11.84
CA GLU A 76 -5.92 -2.01 -11.57
C GLU A 76 -6.08 -0.69 -10.81
N ALA A 77 -5.09 -0.35 -9.98
CA ALA A 77 -5.07 0.90 -9.25
C ALA A 77 -4.54 2.08 -10.11
N HIS A 78 -4.17 1.82 -11.37
CA HIS A 78 -3.41 2.73 -12.22
C HIS A 78 -2.09 3.17 -11.56
N TYR A 79 -1.56 2.34 -10.66
CA TYR A 79 -0.22 2.50 -10.07
C TYR A 79 0.81 1.92 -11.06
N VAL A 80 0.71 2.37 -12.30
CA VAL A 80 1.60 2.00 -13.41
C VAL A 80 2.46 3.22 -13.70
N ARG A 81 3.73 2.95 -13.91
CA ARG A 81 4.80 3.95 -13.93
C ARG A 81 4.78 4.85 -15.15
#